data_AF-A0A2I0CMM7-F1
#
_entry.id   AF-A0A2I0CMM7-F1
#
_cell.length_a   1.000
_cell.length_b   1.000
_cell.length_c   1.000
_cell.angle_alpha   90.00
_cell.angle_beta   90.00
_cell.angle_gamma   90.00
#
_symmetry.space_group_name_H-M   'P 1'
#
loop_
_entity.id
_entity.type
_entity.pdbx_description
1 polymer ?
#
loop_
_entity_poly.entity_id
_entity_poly.type
_entity_poly.pdbx_seq_one_letter_code
_entity_poly.pdbx_strand_id
1 'polypeptide(L)'
;MYVEHHPLIKDFPEMREKMQELRQTDVHFARLAETYEDLDKQICRIEDGIELLDDAALGALKVERVALKDEIAGLLRKSKGSCCGGCCG
;
A
#
# COMPACT_ATOMS: atom_id res chain seq x y z
N MET A 1 17.94 -9.14 -5.56
CA MET A 1 17.63 -7.82 -6.16
C MET A 1 16.20 -7.51 -5.79
N TYR A 2 15.97 -6.86 -4.65
CA TYR A 2 14.64 -6.45 -4.23
C TYR A 2 14.34 -5.14 -4.94
N VAL A 3 13.36 -5.18 -5.85
CA VAL A 3 12.80 -3.99 -6.47
C VAL A 3 12.07 -3.26 -5.35
N GLU A 4 12.81 -2.50 -4.55
CA GLU A 4 12.24 -1.59 -3.54
C GLU A 4 11.71 -0.35 -4.25
N HIS A 5 10.76 -0.56 -5.17
CA HIS A 5 9.74 0.44 -5.42
C HIS A 5 8.79 0.35 -4.23
N HIS A 6 9.08 1.13 -3.19
CA HIS A 6 8.16 1.36 -2.09
C HIS A 6 7.52 2.76 -2.23
N PRO A 7 6.53 2.95 -3.11
CA PRO A 7 5.81 4.23 -3.22
C PRO A 7 5.19 4.63 -1.89
N LEU A 8 4.67 3.68 -1.11
CA LEU A 8 4.07 3.93 0.19
C LEU A 8 5.06 4.56 1.18
N ILE A 9 6.29 4.06 1.23
CA ILE A 9 7.36 4.62 2.06
C ILE A 9 7.80 6.00 1.55
N LYS A 10 7.73 6.24 0.23
CA LYS A 10 7.96 7.57 -0.36
C LYS A 10 6.84 8.58 -0.06
N ASP A 11 5.58 8.14 -0.05
CA ASP A 11 4.41 8.98 0.31
C ASP A 11 4.43 9.32 1.81
N PHE A 12 4.90 8.40 2.65
CA PHE A 12 4.92 8.56 4.12
C PHE A 12 6.32 8.30 4.69
N PRO A 13 7.32 9.16 4.42
CA PRO A 13 8.68 8.97 4.91
C PRO A 13 8.75 8.95 6.44
N GLU A 14 7.88 9.70 7.10
CA GLU A 14 7.74 9.75 8.56
C GLU A 14 7.13 8.49 9.20
N MET A 15 6.48 7.62 8.42
CA MET A 15 5.86 6.41 8.93
C MET A 15 6.58 5.13 8.46
N ARG A 16 7.71 5.28 7.77
CA ARG A 16 8.50 4.17 7.22
C ARG A 16 8.86 3.11 8.26
N GLU A 17 9.41 3.52 9.40
CA GLU A 17 9.79 2.59 10.47
C GLU A 17 8.57 1.84 10.99
N LYS A 18 7.45 2.55 11.17
CA LYS A 18 6.20 1.99 11.66
C LYS A 18 5.56 1.03 10.65
N MET A 19 5.66 1.31 9.36
CA MET A 19 5.25 0.39 8.30
C MET A 19 6.08 -0.89 8.33
N GLN A 20 7.42 -0.80 8.45
CA GLN A 20 8.27 -2.00 8.54
C GLN A 20 7.99 -2.82 9.80
N GLU A 21 7.71 -2.17 10.92
CA GLU A 21 7.31 -2.83 12.16
C GLU A 21 5.94 -3.51 12.01
N LEU A 22 4.94 -2.81 11.48
CA LEU A 22 3.61 -3.37 11.22
C LEU A 22 3.64 -4.50 10.20
N ARG A 23 4.49 -4.42 9.17
CA ARG A 23 4.65 -5.49 8.19
C ARG A 23 5.17 -6.80 8.81
N GLN A 24 5.92 -6.71 9.91
CA GLN A 24 6.44 -7.88 10.62
C GLN A 24 5.53 -8.34 11.76
N THR A 25 4.83 -7.41 12.39
CA THR A 25 3.99 -7.67 13.57
C THR A 25 2.52 -7.94 13.22
N ASP A 26 2.05 -7.42 12.08
CA ASP A 26 0.68 -7.49 11.62
C ASP A 26 0.58 -8.20 10.25
N VAL A 27 0.01 -9.40 10.27
CA VAL A 27 -0.14 -10.25 9.07
C VAL A 27 -1.08 -9.64 8.04
N HIS A 28 -2.04 -8.82 8.47
CA HIS A 28 -2.97 -8.16 7.56
C HIS A 28 -2.26 -7.04 6.80
N PHE A 29 -1.44 -6.25 7.48
CA PHE A 29 -0.55 -5.27 6.84
C PHE A 29 0.42 -5.95 5.86
N ALA A 30 1.03 -7.07 6.25
CA ALA A 30 1.95 -7.82 5.40
C ALA A 30 1.32 -8.20 4.05
N ARG A 31 0.08 -8.75 4.09
CA ARG A 31 -0.67 -9.10 2.88
C ARG A 31 -0.99 -7.89 2.01
N LEU A 32 -1.45 -6.79 2.61
CA LEU A 32 -1.76 -5.57 1.86
C LEU A 32 -0.53 -4.99 1.17
N ALA A 33 0.63 -4.98 1.84
CA ALA A 33 1.89 -4.53 1.27
C ALA A 33 2.32 -5.42 0.09
N GLU A 34 2.20 -6.75 0.22
CA GLU A 34 2.48 -7.68 -0.89
C GLU A 34 1.55 -7.45 -2.09
N THR A 35 0.23 -7.34 -1.87
CA THR A 35 -0.72 -7.07 -2.95
C THR A 35 -0.42 -5.75 -3.65
N TYR A 36 -0.07 -4.71 -2.88
CA TYR A 36 0.29 -3.41 -3.44
C TYR A 36 1.56 -3.50 -4.30
N GLU A 37 2.59 -4.20 -3.84
CA GLU A 37 3.83 -4.41 -4.60
C GLU A 37 3.58 -5.22 -5.88
N ASP A 38 2.69 -6.21 -5.84
CA ASP A 38 2.35 -7.02 -7.01
C ASP A 38 1.62 -6.19 -8.08
N LEU A 39 0.62 -5.41 -7.66
CA LEU A 39 -0.08 -4.46 -8.53
C LEU A 39 0.86 -3.42 -9.15
N ASP A 40 1.78 -2.86 -8.38
CA ASP A 40 2.76 -1.88 -8.89
C ASP A 40 3.67 -2.52 -9.93
N LYS A 41 4.18 -3.74 -9.68
CA LYS A 41 4.96 -4.51 -10.68
C LYS A 41 4.14 -4.78 -11.94
N GLN A 42 2.87 -5.12 -11.79
CA GLN A 42 1.98 -5.35 -12.91
C GLN A 42 1.79 -4.05 -13.72
N ILE A 43 1.48 -2.93 -13.07
CA ILE A 43 1.40 -1.61 -13.72
C ILE A 43 2.71 -1.27 -14.44
N CYS A 44 3.85 -1.48 -13.81
CA CYS A 44 5.17 -1.21 -14.40
C CYS A 44 5.40 -2.04 -15.67
N ARG A 45 5.02 -3.33 -15.69
CA ARG A 45 5.10 -4.18 -16.89
C ARG A 45 4.18 -3.72 -18.02
N ILE A 46 3.00 -3.21 -17.67
CA ILE A 46 2.04 -2.68 -18.63
C ILE A 46 2.56 -1.36 -19.22
N GLU A 47 3.09 -0.47 -18.38
CA GLU A 47 3.70 0.79 -18.80
C GLU A 47 4.97 0.60 -19.63
N ASP A 48 5.78 -0.43 -19.33
CA ASP A 48 6.95 -0.82 -20.12
C ASP A 48 6.54 -1.43 -21.49
N GLY A 49 5.25 -1.66 -21.72
CA GLY A 49 4.72 -2.21 -22.96
C GLY A 49 4.95 -3.72 -23.11
N ILE A 50 5.31 -4.41 -22.02
CA ILE A 50 5.47 -5.87 -21.99
C ILE A 50 4.09 -6.54 -22.03
N GLU A 51 3.11 -5.96 -21.34
CA GLU A 51 1.70 -6.38 -21.38
C GLU A 51 0.85 -5.29 -22.03
N LEU A 52 0.17 -5.65 -23.12
CA LEU A 52 -0.92 -4.85 -23.70
C LEU A 52 -2.19 -5.09 -22.87
N LEU A 53 -2.24 -4.52 -21.67
CA LEU A 53 -3.45 -4.51 -20.88
C LEU A 53 -4.38 -3.42 -21.40
N ASP A 54 -5.67 -3.74 -21.54
CA ASP A 54 -6.68 -2.74 -21.88
C ASP A 54 -6.67 -1.57 -20.89
N ASP A 55 -6.87 -0.35 -21.39
CA ASP A 55 -7.01 0.86 -20.56
C ASP A 55 -8.02 0.69 -19.41
N ALA A 56 -9.07 -0.11 -19.65
CA ALA A 56 -10.07 -0.46 -18.63
C ALA A 56 -9.47 -1.26 -17.47
N ALA A 57 -8.60 -2.21 -17.77
CA ALA A 57 -7.94 -3.03 -16.76
C ALA A 57 -6.85 -2.23 -16.02
N LEU A 58 -6.09 -1.38 -16.73
CA LEU A 58 -5.18 -0.42 -16.08
C LEU A 58 -5.94 0.53 -15.13
N GLY A 59 -7.13 0.98 -15.54
CA GLY A 59 -8.04 1.76 -14.70
C GLY A 59 -8.43 1.03 -13.41
N ALA A 60 -8.78 -0.25 -13.51
CA ALA A 60 -9.09 -1.08 -12.35
C ALA A 60 -7.88 -1.21 -11.40
N LEU A 61 -6.68 -1.49 -11.94
CA LEU A 61 -5.43 -1.57 -11.14
C LEU A 61 -5.14 -0.26 -10.40
N LYS A 62 -5.38 0.90 -11.03
CA LYS A 62 -5.22 2.21 -10.39
C LYS A 62 -6.20 2.42 -9.24
N VAL A 63 -7.46 2.01 -9.40
CA VAL A 63 -8.46 2.07 -8.33
C VAL A 63 -8.05 1.18 -7.15
N GLU A 64 -7.63 -0.04 -7.45
CA GLU A 64 -7.19 -1.02 -6.44
C GLU A 64 -5.95 -0.52 -5.68
N ARG A 65 -5.00 0.07 -6.39
CA ARG A 65 -3.82 0.73 -5.80
C ARG A 65 -4.21 1.84 -4.81
N VAL A 66 -5.21 2.66 -5.15
CA VAL A 66 -5.70 3.73 -4.25
C VAL A 66 -6.40 3.13 -3.03
N ALA A 67 -7.23 2.11 -3.22
CA ALA A 67 -7.92 1.43 -2.12
C ALA A 67 -6.93 0.80 -1.12
N LEU A 68 -5.91 0.10 -1.63
CA LEU A 68 -4.85 -0.46 -0.78
C LEU A 68 -4.07 0.62 -0.04
N LYS A 69 -3.82 1.77 -0.68
CA LYS A 69 -3.18 2.91 0.00
C LYS A 69 -4.03 3.42 1.16
N ASP A 70 -5.34 3.54 0.97
CA ASP A 70 -6.28 3.99 2.00
C ASP A 70 -6.35 3.01 3.18
N GLU A 71 -6.45 1.70 2.90
CA GLU A 71 -6.40 0.63 3.90
C GLU A 71 -5.10 0.69 4.73
N ILE A 72 -3.95 0.80 4.06
CA ILE A 72 -2.63 0.91 4.70
C ILE A 72 -2.54 2.16 5.58
N ALA A 73 -3.02 3.30 5.09
CA ALA A 73 -3.07 4.54 5.86
C ALA A 73 -4.00 4.41 7.09
N GLY A 74 -5.14 3.72 6.93
CA GLY A 74 -6.05 3.38 8.02
C GLY A 74 -5.38 2.56 9.12
N LEU A 75 -4.64 1.51 8.75
CA LEU A 75 -3.89 0.68 9.70
C LEU A 75 -2.78 1.46 10.41
N LEU A 76 -2.05 2.30 9.68
CA LEU A 76 -1.00 3.15 10.26
C LEU A 76 -1.58 4.14 11.27
N ARG A 77 -2.72 4.75 10.95
CA ARG A 77 -3.43 5.66 11.84
C ARG A 77 -3.97 4.93 13.08
N LYS A 78 -4.48 3.71 12.91
CA LYS A 78 -4.94 2.84 14.00
C LYS A 78 -3.79 2.45 14.94
N SER A 79 -2.61 2.15 14.38
CA SER A 79 -1.38 1.83 15.14
C SER A 79 -0.78 3.04 15.86
N LYS A 80 -0.68 4.21 15.21
CA LYS A 80 -0.29 5.48 15.89
C LYS A 80 -1.30 5.89 16.97
N GLY A 81 -2.56 5.50 16.83
CA GLY A 81 -3.69 5.85 17.69
C GLY A 81 -3.98 4.90 18.84
N SER A 82 -2.98 4.20 19.41
CA SER A 82 -3.21 3.43 20.64
C SER A 82 -3.53 4.29 21.88
N CYS A 83 -3.60 5.63 21.76
CA CYS A 83 -4.02 6.48 22.87
C CYS A 83 -4.66 7.79 22.38
N CYS A 84 -5.99 7.82 22.27
CA CYS A 84 -6.90 8.97 22.30
C CYS A 84 -8.30 8.41 21.99
N GLY A 85 -9.25 8.25 22.92
CA GLY A 85 -9.66 9.20 23.94
C GLY A 85 -10.90 9.97 23.44
N GLY A 86 -12.10 9.51 23.83
CA GLY A 86 -13.40 10.18 23.60
C GLY A 86 -14.33 9.32 22.72
N CYS A 87 -15.40 8.70 23.23
CA CYS A 87 -16.66 9.31 23.69
C CYS A 87 -17.24 10.31 22.68
N CYS A 88 -18.54 10.13 22.39
CA CYS A 88 -19.46 10.94 21.56
C CYS A 88 -19.51 10.51 20.07
N GLY A 89 -20.66 10.13 19.51
CA GLY A 89 -22.05 10.28 19.97
C GLY A 89 -23.00 9.21 19.43
#